data_AF-A0A6G0Z1T3-F1
#
_entry.id   AF-A0A6G0Z1T3-F1
#
_cell.length_a   1.000
_cell.length_b   1.000
_cell.length_c   1.000
_cell.angle_alpha   90.00
_cell.angle_beta   90.00
_cell.angle_gamma   90.00
#
_symmetry.space_group_name_H-M   'P 1'
#
loop_
_entity.id
_entity.type
_entity.pdbx_description
1 polymer ?
#
loop_
_entity_poly.entity_id
_entity_poly.type
_entity_poly.pdbx_seq_one_letter_code
_entity_poly.pdbx_strand_id
1 'polypeptide(L)'
;MEVFDTYVKSLNIEPQAPMFRIVTDGQLPIRQCLHRESSIKDIELPEYYNVFHDLRKDFSKFYNAPQDQTFNSITDLFTIDQACQTQSIKWAK
;
A
#
# COMPACT_ATOMS: atom_id res chain seq x y z
N MET A 1 -19.57 -5.11 -1.94
CA MET A 1 -18.67 -3.95 -2.14
C MET A 1 -19.41 -2.62 -2.02
N GLU A 2 -20.71 -2.58 -2.32
CA GLU A 2 -21.56 -1.39 -2.17
C GLU A 2 -21.43 -0.67 -0.81
N VAL A 3 -21.24 -1.40 0.29
CA VAL A 3 -21.04 -0.80 1.63
C VAL A 3 -19.75 0.03 1.69
N PHE A 4 -18.65 -0.47 1.13
CA PHE A 4 -17.39 0.26 1.10
C PHE A 4 -17.51 1.47 0.18
N ASP A 5 -18.10 1.32 -1.00
CA ASP A 5 -18.29 2.42 -1.95
C ASP A 5 -19.18 3.52 -1.37
N THR A 6 -20.23 3.14 -0.63
CA THR A 6 -21.10 4.07 0.08
C THR A 6 -20.32 4.85 1.13
N TYR A 7 -19.44 4.17 1.87
CA TYR A 7 -18.55 4.82 2.84
C TYR A 7 -17.55 5.77 2.17
N VAL A 8 -16.90 5.35 1.09
CA VAL A 8 -15.96 6.21 0.36
C VAL A 8 -16.67 7.46 -0.19
N LYS A 9 -17.88 7.29 -0.71
CA LYS A 9 -18.73 8.41 -1.18
C LYS A 9 -19.17 9.32 -0.03
N SER A 10 -19.41 8.81 1.17
CA SER A 10 -19.75 9.65 2.33
C SER A 10 -18.58 10.51 2.80
N LEU A 11 -17.34 10.11 2.49
CA LEU A 11 -16.13 10.94 2.64
C LEU A 11 -15.92 11.93 1.49
N ASN A 12 -16.88 12.06 0.57
CA ASN A 12 -16.81 12.92 -0.61
C ASN A 12 -15.69 12.51 -1.59
N ILE A 13 -15.37 11.21 -1.64
CA ILE A 13 -14.38 10.61 -2.54
C ILE A 13 -15.11 9.74 -3.57
N GLU A 14 -14.71 9.82 -4.84
CA GLU A 14 -15.23 8.95 -5.90
C GLU A 14 -14.35 7.68 -6.01
N PRO A 15 -14.85 6.49 -5.63
CA PRO A 15 -14.04 5.26 -5.64
C PRO A 15 -13.59 4.84 -7.05
N GLN A 16 -14.32 5.23 -8.10
CA GLN A 16 -13.93 4.95 -9.49
C GLN A 16 -13.06 6.06 -10.11
N ALA A 17 -12.66 7.07 -9.34
CA ALA A 17 -11.81 8.12 -9.85
C ALA A 17 -10.46 7.55 -10.31
N PRO A 18 -9.87 8.06 -11.41
CA PRO A 18 -8.60 7.55 -11.94
C PRO A 18 -7.44 7.54 -10.93
N MET A 19 -7.49 8.43 -9.93
CA MET A 19 -6.46 8.60 -8.89
C MET A 19 -6.83 7.96 -7.55
N PHE A 20 -7.99 7.32 -7.43
CA PHE A 20 -8.33 6.59 -6.22
C PHE A 20 -7.43 5.36 -6.10
N ARG A 21 -6.74 5.23 -4.97
CA ARG A 21 -5.80 4.12 -4.71
C ARG A 21 -5.92 3.71 -3.26
N ILE A 22 -5.89 2.41 -3.03
CA ILE A 22 -5.74 1.83 -1.70
C ILE A 22 -4.24 1.81 -1.35
N VAL A 23 -3.91 2.08 -0.09
CA VAL A 23 -2.55 1.97 0.44
C VAL A 23 -2.50 0.77 1.38
N THR A 24 -1.51 -0.11 1.21
CA THR A 24 -1.34 -1.30 2.05
C THR A 24 0.07 -1.42 2.60
N ASP A 25 0.20 -2.06 3.77
CA ASP A 25 1.49 -2.46 4.34
C ASP A 25 2.06 -3.66 3.55
N GLY A 26 2.65 -3.35 2.40
CA GLY A 26 3.07 -4.35 1.43
C GLY A 26 1.93 -4.89 0.58
N GLN A 27 2.28 -5.71 -0.41
CA GLN A 27 1.31 -6.23 -1.38
C GLN A 27 0.43 -7.41 -0.90
N LEU A 28 0.79 -8.09 0.19
CA LEU A 28 0.12 -9.34 0.59
C LEU A 28 -1.38 -9.17 0.92
N PRO A 29 -1.83 -8.11 1.62
CA PRO A 29 -3.24 -7.91 1.93
C PRO A 29 -4.14 -7.91 0.67
N ILE A 30 -3.69 -7.26 -0.40
CA ILE A 30 -4.45 -7.27 -1.67
C ILE A 30 -4.25 -8.59 -2.41
N ARG A 31 -3.00 -9.01 -2.65
CA ARG A 31 -2.72 -10.12 -3.57
C ARG A 31 -3.04 -11.49 -3.00
N GLN A 32 -2.70 -11.72 -1.74
CA GLN A 32 -2.80 -13.05 -1.12
C GLN A 32 -4.06 -13.24 -0.28
N CYS A 33 -4.66 -12.15 0.19
CA CYS A 33 -5.94 -12.21 0.90
C CYS A 33 -7.08 -11.82 -0.04
N LEU A 34 -7.22 -10.54 -0.42
CA LEU A 34 -8.40 -10.06 -1.13
C LEU A 34 -8.59 -10.72 -2.51
N HIS A 35 -7.61 -10.61 -3.41
CA HIS A 35 -7.69 -11.16 -4.77
C HIS A 35 -7.89 -12.68 -4.75
N ARG A 36 -7.18 -13.37 -3.85
CA ARG A 36 -7.31 -14.82 -3.66
C ARG A 36 -8.72 -15.20 -3.23
N GLU A 37 -9.24 -14.56 -2.18
CA GLU A 37 -10.57 -14.85 -1.65
C GLU A 37 -11.67 -14.53 -2.67
N SER A 38 -11.55 -13.41 -3.39
CA SER A 38 -12.49 -13.05 -4.45
C SER A 38 -12.49 -14.06 -5.60
N SER A 39 -11.31 -14.52 -6.02
CA SER A 39 -11.20 -15.56 -7.05
C SER A 39 -11.80 -16.90 -6.59
N ILE A 40 -11.58 -17.31 -5.34
CA ILE A 40 -12.16 -18.54 -4.78
C ILE A 40 -13.69 -18.48 -4.74
N LYS A 41 -14.24 -17.28 -4.48
CA LYS A 41 -15.68 -17.05 -4.30
C LYS A 41 -16.38 -16.59 -5.58
N ASP A 42 -15.67 -16.53 -6.69
CA ASP A 42 -16.15 -16.00 -7.97
C ASP A 42 -16.79 -14.59 -7.83
N ILE A 43 -16.13 -13.75 -7.03
CA ILE A 43 -16.53 -12.36 -6.80
C ILE A 43 -15.69 -11.48 -7.72
N GLU A 44 -16.36 -10.81 -8.67
CA GLU A 44 -15.73 -9.76 -9.46
C GLU A 44 -15.39 -8.57 -8.56
N LEU A 45 -14.15 -8.07 -8.63
CA LEU A 45 -13.69 -6.89 -7.91
C LEU A 45 -13.65 -5.67 -8.84
N PRO A 46 -14.00 -4.47 -8.36
CA PRO A 46 -13.78 -3.23 -9.06
C PRO A 46 -12.32 -3.03 -9.40
N GLU A 47 -12.09 -2.35 -10.53
CA GLU A 47 -10.75 -2.16 -11.09
C GLU A 47 -9.80 -1.42 -10.14
N TYR A 48 -10.32 -0.57 -9.24
CA TYR A 48 -9.49 0.12 -8.26
C TYR A 48 -8.82 -0.81 -7.24
N TYR A 49 -9.22 -2.08 -7.12
CA TYR A 49 -8.49 -3.08 -6.33
C TYR A 49 -7.28 -3.67 -7.07
N ASN A 50 -7.16 -3.47 -8.38
CA ASN A 50 -6.04 -3.94 -9.20
C ASN A 50 -4.86 -2.95 -9.20
N VAL A 51 -5.12 -1.70 -8.81
CA VAL A 51 -4.11 -0.64 -8.75
C VAL A 51 -4.05 -0.06 -7.34
N PHE A 52 -2.98 -0.38 -6.60
CA PHE A 52 -2.79 0.02 -5.21
C PHE A 52 -1.35 0.43 -4.92
N HIS A 53 -1.15 1.14 -3.83
CA HIS A 53 0.16 1.53 -3.31
C HIS A 53 0.65 0.52 -2.27
N ASP A 54 1.80 -0.08 -2.56
CA ASP A 54 2.57 -0.82 -1.58
C ASP A 54 3.45 0.18 -0.82
N LEU A 55 3.10 0.46 0.42
CA LEU A 55 3.77 1.47 1.24
C LEU A 55 5.26 1.16 1.42
N ARG A 56 5.63 -0.12 1.55
CA ARG A 56 7.03 -0.53 1.73
C ARG A 56 7.83 -0.30 0.45
N LYS A 57 7.24 -0.60 -0.70
CA LYS A 57 7.85 -0.33 -2.01
C LYS A 57 8.00 1.18 -2.26
N ASP A 58 6.97 1.95 -1.94
CA ASP A 58 7.01 3.40 -2.15
C ASP A 58 7.98 4.09 -1.18
N PHE A 59 8.10 3.61 0.05
CA PHE A 59 9.12 4.04 1.01
C PHE A 59 10.54 3.73 0.51
N SER A 60 10.78 2.51 0.04
CA SER A 60 12.08 2.10 -0.53
C SER A 60 12.51 3.02 -1.66
N LYS A 61 11.59 3.37 -2.58
CA LYS A 61 11.87 4.33 -3.66
C LYS A 61 12.16 5.73 -3.12
N PHE A 62 11.35 6.23 -2.19
CA PHE A 62 11.50 7.57 -1.63
C PHE A 62 12.87 7.76 -0.96
N TYR A 63 13.30 6.76 -0.20
CA TYR A 63 14.58 6.77 0.49
C TYR A 63 15.76 6.29 -0.37
N ASN A 64 15.55 5.94 -1.66
CA ASN A 64 16.58 5.28 -2.49
C ASN A 64 17.25 4.10 -1.76
N ALA A 65 16.46 3.32 -1.02
CA ALA A 65 16.98 2.20 -0.24
C ALA A 65 17.64 1.15 -1.16
N PRO A 66 18.65 0.41 -0.67
CA PRO A 66 19.26 -0.69 -1.40
C PRO A 66 18.22 -1.71 -1.87
N GLN A 67 18.43 -2.32 -3.04
CA GLN A 67 17.45 -3.25 -3.66
C GLN A 67 17.30 -4.56 -2.87
N ASP A 68 18.32 -4.93 -2.10
CA ASP A 68 18.34 -6.06 -1.18
C ASP A 68 17.74 -5.73 0.18
N GLN A 69 17.43 -4.46 0.45
CA GLN A 69 16.76 -4.07 1.69
C GLN A 69 15.33 -4.61 1.70
N THR A 70 15.02 -5.40 2.72
CA THR A 70 13.67 -5.89 2.96
C THR A 70 13.02 -5.10 4.08
N PHE A 71 11.73 -4.81 3.89
CA PHE A 71 10.86 -4.22 4.88
C PHE A 71 9.71 -5.20 5.08
N ASN A 72 9.48 -5.62 6.31
CA ASN A 72 8.47 -6.62 6.65
C ASN A 72 7.25 -5.99 7.29
N SER A 73 7.43 -4.83 7.94
CA SER A 73 6.37 -4.11 8.64
C SER A 73 6.51 -2.60 8.52
N ILE A 74 5.42 -1.88 8.78
CA ILE A 74 5.44 -0.42 9.01
C ILE A 74 6.42 -0.02 10.13
N THR A 75 6.61 -0.84 11.18
CA THR A 75 7.56 -0.55 12.26
C THR A 75 9.00 -0.47 11.76
N ASP A 76 9.35 -1.30 10.77
CA ASP A 76 10.67 -1.25 10.12
C ASP A 76 10.84 0.11 9.42
N LEU A 77 9.79 0.59 8.74
CA LEU A 77 9.80 1.89 8.05
C LEU A 77 10.05 3.04 9.05
N PHE A 78 9.32 3.05 10.16
CA PHE A 78 9.49 4.07 11.22
C PHE A 78 10.89 4.05 11.83
N THR A 79 11.45 2.86 12.07
CA THR A 79 12.79 2.72 12.64
C THR A 79 13.85 3.31 11.69
N ILE A 80 13.72 3.05 10.38
CA ILE A 80 14.63 3.61 9.38
C ILE A 80 14.43 5.10 9.20
N ASP A 81 13.19 5.59 9.21
CA ASP A 81 12.89 7.02 9.15
C ASP A 81 13.56 7.79 10.30
N GLN A 82 13.43 7.28 11.54
CA GLN A 82 14.12 7.84 12.70
C GLN A 82 15.65 7.77 12.58
N ALA A 83 16.18 6.65 12.09
CA ALA A 83 17.63 6.48 11.87
C ALA A 83 18.19 7.42 10.79
N CYS A 84 17.42 7.68 9.73
CA CYS A 84 17.76 8.65 8.68
C CYS A 84 17.74 10.08 9.24
N GLN A 85 16.73 10.45 10.01
CA GLN A 85 16.62 11.77 10.64
C GLN A 85 17.75 12.04 11.65
N THR A 86 18.20 11.01 12.36
CA THR A 86 19.33 11.08 13.31
C THR A 86 20.71 10.91 12.64
N GLN A 87 20.78 10.86 11.30
CA GLN A 87 22.00 10.68 10.48
C GLN A 87 22.76 9.36 10.70
N SER A 88 22.14 8.36 11.33
CA SER A 88 22.73 7.04 11.52
C SER A 88 22.73 6.20 10.23
N ILE A 89 21.87 6.54 9.25
CA ILE A 89 21.77 5.91 7.93
C ILE A 89 21.69 7.02 6.85
N LYS A 90 22.45 6.88 5.75
CA LYS A 90 22.49 7.85 4.64
C LYS A 90 21.92 7.25 3.36
N TRP A 91 20.62 6.96 3.34
CA TRP A 91 19.92 6.55 2.12
C TRP A 91 19.23 7.72 1.40
N ALA A 92 18.75 8.72 2.16
CA ALA A 92 18.29 9.97 1.59
C ALA A 92 19.47 10.81 1.06
N LYS A 93 19.47 11.07 -0.25
CA LYS A 93 20.20 12.16 -0.90
C LYS A 93 19.18 13.13 -1.48
#